data_AF-A0A6C0ESR8-F1
#
_entry.id   AF-A0A6C0ESR8-F1
#
_cell.length_a   1.000
_cell.length_b   1.000
_cell.length_c   1.000
_cell.angle_alpha   90.00
_cell.angle_beta   90.00
_cell.angle_gamma   90.00
#
_symmetry.space_group_name_H-M   'P 1'
#
loop_
_entity.id
_entity.type
_entity.pdbx_description
1 polymer ?
#
loop_
_entity_poly.entity_id
_entity_poly.type
_entity_poly.pdbx_seq_one_letter_code
_entity_poly.pdbx_strand_id
1 'polypeptide(L)'
;MDYDLMESQWKSSLYDCDSESCLLSILLPCHIYSKFKSDGKYYLLNFLSYGFVLICINNIYYWYSYYNKHACPSKESIQCFGLTDCQNNYIYIDNIPTKCIYYEDAQICAYNKVGCILKKDLHDLNKYLWFFCSVSYLFLFIMNYSLRNKIRNNKQIKSNACIDLCAVTVCYTCGLAQEYRENN
;
A
#
# COMPACT_ATOMS: atom_id res chain seq x y z
N MET A 1 -39.04 28.54 23.35
CA MET A 1 -38.29 28.80 22.10
C MET A 1 -37.81 27.44 21.67
N ASP A 2 -38.64 26.75 20.88
CA ASP A 2 -38.32 25.43 20.38
C ASP A 2 -37.23 25.59 19.31
N TYR A 3 -36.07 25.00 19.57
CA TYR A 3 -35.05 24.91 18.54
C TYR A 3 -35.51 23.83 17.58
N ASP A 4 -35.98 24.23 16.39
CA ASP A 4 -36.06 23.34 15.25
C ASP A 4 -34.64 22.81 15.00
N LEU A 5 -34.39 21.58 15.42
CA LEU A 5 -33.25 20.79 14.99
C LEU A 5 -33.43 20.55 13.49
N MET A 6 -33.03 21.51 12.67
CA MET A 6 -32.96 21.32 11.23
C MET A 6 -32.04 20.13 10.98
N GLU A 7 -32.60 19.02 10.50
CA GLU A 7 -31.81 17.88 10.01
C GLU A 7 -30.75 18.42 9.06
N SER A 8 -29.48 18.15 9.34
CA SER A 8 -28.38 18.60 8.49
C SER A 8 -28.52 17.96 7.12
N GLN A 9 -29.03 18.73 6.17
CA GLN A 9 -29.00 18.34 4.77
C GLN A 9 -27.55 18.38 4.32
N TRP A 10 -27.06 17.25 3.80
CA TRP A 10 -25.76 17.12 3.18
C TRP A 10 -25.58 18.21 2.11
N LYS A 11 -24.58 19.08 2.24
CA LYS A 11 -24.46 20.30 1.41
C LYS A 11 -23.44 20.20 0.29
N SER A 12 -22.43 19.34 0.43
CA SER A 12 -21.31 19.29 -0.51
C SER A 12 -21.39 18.12 -1.49
N SER A 13 -20.63 18.21 -2.59
CA SER A 13 -20.51 17.09 -3.52
C SER A 13 -19.64 16.00 -2.91
N LEU A 14 -19.92 14.71 -3.17
CA LEU A 14 -19.06 13.57 -2.77
C LEU A 14 -17.62 13.62 -3.38
N TYR A 15 -17.37 14.62 -4.24
CA TYR A 15 -16.10 14.93 -4.89
C TYR A 15 -15.29 16.05 -4.19
N ASP A 16 -15.87 16.80 -3.25
CA ASP A 16 -15.18 17.96 -2.65
C ASP A 16 -14.06 17.50 -1.69
N CYS A 17 -12.85 17.32 -2.23
CA CYS A 17 -11.68 16.95 -1.46
C CYS A 17 -11.16 18.17 -0.66
N ASP A 18 -11.41 18.17 0.64
CA ASP A 18 -10.83 19.13 1.58
C ASP A 18 -9.53 18.60 2.21
N SER A 19 -8.59 19.50 2.51
CA SER A 19 -7.26 19.18 3.03
C SER A 19 -7.27 18.52 4.42
N GLU A 20 -8.16 18.95 5.31
CA GLU A 20 -8.32 18.37 6.65
C GLU A 20 -8.90 16.96 6.54
N SER A 21 -9.85 16.78 5.63
CA SER A 21 -10.43 15.48 5.32
C SER A 21 -9.40 14.51 4.75
N CYS A 22 -8.57 14.96 3.82
CA CYS A 22 -7.46 14.15 3.30
C CYS A 22 -6.46 13.76 4.40
N LEU A 23 -6.12 14.69 5.30
CA LEU A 23 -5.22 14.41 6.42
C LEU A 23 -5.80 13.37 7.39
N LEU A 24 -7.06 13.54 7.80
CA LEU A 24 -7.72 12.64 8.75
C LEU A 24 -7.80 11.22 8.19
N SER A 25 -8.07 11.09 6.89
CA SER A 25 -8.15 9.80 6.23
C SER A 25 -6.82 9.17 5.90
N ILE A 26 -5.72 9.93 5.90
CA ILE A 26 -4.36 9.36 5.89
C ILE A 26 -4.01 8.83 7.28
N LEU A 27 -4.35 9.57 8.34
CA LEU A 27 -3.97 9.23 9.71
C LEU A 27 -4.81 8.09 10.30
N LEU A 28 -6.12 8.07 10.05
CA LEU A 28 -7.07 7.17 10.73
C LEU A 28 -8.11 6.52 9.79
N PRO A 29 -7.73 5.97 8.62
CA PRO A 29 -8.68 5.43 7.64
C PRO A 29 -9.55 4.29 8.19
N CYS A 30 -8.99 3.42 9.04
CA CYS A 30 -9.70 2.29 9.65
C CYS A 30 -10.82 2.74 10.60
N HIS A 31 -10.57 3.81 11.37
CA HIS A 31 -11.55 4.38 12.31
C HIS A 31 -12.75 4.95 11.56
N ILE A 32 -12.47 5.72 10.51
CA ILE A 32 -13.49 6.35 9.68
C ILE A 32 -14.35 5.29 9.00
N TYR A 33 -13.71 4.30 8.34
CA TYR A 33 -14.40 3.18 7.71
C TYR A 33 -15.35 2.47 8.68
N SER A 34 -14.84 2.15 9.86
CA SER A 34 -15.57 1.39 10.86
C SER A 34 -16.77 2.13 11.45
N LYS A 35 -16.62 3.43 11.71
CA LYS A 35 -17.69 4.30 12.23
C LYS A 35 -18.89 4.28 11.28
N PHE A 36 -18.66 4.44 9.97
CA PHE A 36 -19.73 4.51 8.96
C PHE A 36 -20.35 3.16 8.60
N LYS A 37 -19.56 2.09 8.58
CA LYS A 37 -20.09 0.79 8.16
C LYS A 37 -21.04 0.21 9.19
N SER A 38 -20.74 0.40 10.47
CA SER A 38 -21.32 -0.43 11.52
C SER A 38 -22.40 0.23 12.37
N ASP A 39 -22.59 1.55 12.29
CA ASP A 39 -23.45 2.32 13.20
C ASP A 39 -23.22 1.91 14.68
N GLY A 40 -21.98 1.48 15.01
CA GLY A 40 -21.55 0.97 16.32
C GLY A 40 -21.60 -0.55 16.52
N LYS A 41 -22.42 -1.31 15.79
CA LYS A 41 -22.72 -2.73 16.11
C LYS A 41 -21.61 -3.74 15.75
N TYR A 42 -20.70 -3.37 14.86
CA TYR A 42 -19.58 -4.20 14.36
C TYR A 42 -18.30 -3.38 14.18
N TYR A 43 -18.12 -2.37 15.04
CA TYR A 43 -17.01 -1.42 14.88
C TYR A 43 -15.64 -2.12 14.92
N LEU A 44 -15.39 -2.94 15.94
CA LEU A 44 -14.09 -3.59 16.09
C LEU A 44 -13.75 -4.49 14.89
N LEU A 45 -14.72 -5.26 14.40
CA LEU A 45 -14.50 -6.17 13.26
C LEU A 45 -14.16 -5.41 11.97
N ASN A 46 -14.90 -4.34 11.66
CA ASN A 46 -14.65 -3.52 10.47
C ASN A 46 -13.34 -2.73 10.56
N PHE A 47 -12.98 -2.31 11.78
CA PHE A 47 -11.69 -1.66 12.04
C PHE A 47 -10.52 -2.64 11.79
N LEU A 48 -10.61 -3.85 12.35
CA LEU A 48 -9.58 -4.87 12.20
C LEU A 48 -9.47 -5.37 10.75
N SER A 49 -10.59 -5.55 10.05
CA SER A 49 -10.56 -6.00 8.65
C SER A 49 -9.89 -4.98 7.74
N TYR A 50 -10.22 -3.68 7.89
CA TYR A 50 -9.57 -2.62 7.12
C TYR A 50 -8.08 -2.50 7.48
N GLY A 51 -7.75 -2.54 8.77
CA GLY A 51 -6.37 -2.51 9.25
C GLY A 51 -5.53 -3.66 8.72
N PHE A 52 -6.08 -4.87 8.68
CA PHE A 52 -5.42 -6.05 8.12
C PHE A 52 -5.04 -5.84 6.65
N VAL A 53 -5.96 -5.31 5.84
CA VAL A 53 -5.69 -5.02 4.42
C VAL A 53 -4.55 -4.03 4.24
N LEU A 54 -4.51 -2.97 5.05
CA LEU A 54 -3.40 -2.00 5.01
C LEU A 54 -2.07 -2.63 5.42
N ILE A 55 -2.07 -3.49 6.44
CA ILE A 55 -0.88 -4.22 6.89
C ILE A 55 -0.38 -5.15 5.77
N CYS A 56 -1.27 -5.84 5.05
CA CYS A 56 -0.90 -6.67 3.91
C CYS A 56 -0.21 -5.85 2.81
N ILE A 57 -0.78 -4.70 2.43
CA ILE A 57 -0.18 -3.80 1.43
C ILE A 57 1.22 -3.35 1.88
N ASN A 58 1.35 -2.87 3.12
CA ASN A 58 2.64 -2.42 3.65
C ASN A 58 3.69 -3.53 3.69
N ASN A 59 3.31 -4.75 4.07
CA ASN A 59 4.21 -5.90 4.08
C ASN A 59 4.69 -6.26 2.66
N ILE A 60 3.81 -6.22 1.67
CA ILE A 60 4.19 -6.46 0.27
C ILE A 60 5.23 -5.43 -0.20
N TYR A 61 5.03 -4.15 0.10
CA TYR A 61 5.99 -3.10 -0.21
C TYR A 61 7.33 -3.28 0.51
N TYR A 62 7.30 -3.64 1.80
CA TYR A 62 8.50 -3.93 2.57
C TYR A 62 9.32 -5.06 1.91
N TRP A 63 8.68 -6.18 1.61
CA TRP A 63 9.35 -7.31 0.97
C TRP A 63 9.88 -6.95 -0.41
N TYR A 64 9.08 -6.29 -1.24
CA TYR A 64 9.52 -5.80 -2.55
C TYR A 64 10.79 -4.94 -2.43
N SER A 65 10.82 -3.99 -1.50
CA SER A 65 12.02 -3.17 -1.25
C SER A 65 13.19 -4.01 -0.72
N TYR A 66 12.96 -4.95 0.18
CA TYR A 66 13.99 -5.80 0.75
C TYR A 66 14.68 -6.64 -0.32
N TYR A 67 13.91 -7.32 -1.16
CA TYR A 67 14.42 -8.21 -2.20
C TYR A 67 15.19 -7.46 -3.29
N ASN A 68 14.69 -6.29 -3.72
CA ASN A 68 15.42 -5.47 -4.70
C ASN A 68 16.77 -4.96 -4.16
N LYS A 69 16.89 -4.69 -2.85
CA LYS A 69 18.15 -4.28 -2.22
C LYS A 69 19.19 -5.41 -2.11
N HIS A 70 18.74 -6.67 -2.06
CA HIS A 70 19.61 -7.84 -1.88
C HIS A 70 19.76 -8.69 -3.17
N ALA A 71 19.30 -8.17 -4.30
CA ALA A 71 19.45 -8.83 -5.59
C ALA A 71 20.93 -8.98 -5.97
N CYS A 72 21.28 -10.10 -6.58
CA CYS A 72 22.62 -10.31 -7.10
C CYS A 72 22.96 -9.27 -8.17
N PRO A 73 24.25 -8.87 -8.24
CA PRO A 73 24.80 -8.15 -9.38
C PRO A 73 24.55 -8.85 -10.72
N SER A 74 24.77 -8.14 -11.82
CA SER A 74 24.37 -8.57 -13.16
C SER A 74 25.17 -9.73 -13.75
N LYS A 75 26.41 -9.97 -13.31
CA LYS A 75 27.34 -10.89 -13.97
C LYS A 75 27.83 -11.98 -13.03
N GLU A 76 27.85 -13.20 -13.52
CA GLU A 76 28.50 -14.32 -12.84
C GLU A 76 30.00 -14.33 -13.19
N SER A 77 30.83 -14.63 -12.21
CA SER A 77 32.27 -14.86 -12.39
C SER A 77 32.68 -16.20 -11.77
N ILE A 78 33.80 -16.74 -12.21
CA ILE A 78 34.43 -17.94 -11.63
C ILE A 78 35.19 -17.58 -10.34
N GLN A 79 35.71 -16.34 -10.26
CA GLN A 79 36.47 -15.85 -9.11
C GLN A 79 36.26 -14.34 -8.91
N CYS A 80 36.30 -13.88 -7.66
CA CYS A 80 36.29 -12.44 -7.37
C CYS A 80 37.70 -11.83 -7.46
N PHE A 81 38.75 -12.62 -7.24
CA PHE A 81 40.12 -12.13 -7.19
C PHE A 81 40.58 -11.62 -8.57
N GLY A 82 41.17 -10.43 -8.60
CA GLY A 82 41.70 -9.81 -9.82
C GLY A 82 40.67 -9.18 -10.77
N LEU A 83 39.39 -9.11 -10.37
CA LEU A 83 38.36 -8.41 -11.15
C LEU A 83 38.49 -6.89 -11.00
N THR A 84 38.55 -6.17 -12.12
CA THR A 84 38.54 -4.70 -12.16
C THR A 84 37.18 -4.09 -11.83
N ASP A 85 36.09 -4.75 -12.22
CA ASP A 85 34.71 -4.28 -11.98
C ASP A 85 33.95 -5.23 -11.02
N CYS A 86 34.58 -5.51 -9.88
CA CYS A 86 34.16 -6.67 -9.10
C CYS A 86 32.80 -6.48 -8.39
N GLN A 87 32.40 -5.25 -8.08
CA GLN A 87 31.11 -4.96 -7.44
C GLN A 87 29.90 -5.35 -8.31
N ASN A 88 30.10 -5.45 -9.63
CA ASN A 88 29.09 -5.86 -10.62
C ASN A 88 29.02 -7.37 -10.84
N ASN A 89 29.83 -8.15 -10.10
CA ASN A 89 29.95 -9.59 -10.25
C ASN A 89 29.52 -10.35 -8.97
N TYR A 90 29.06 -11.57 -9.16
CA TYR A 90 28.86 -12.56 -8.10
C TYR A 90 29.53 -13.88 -8.48
N ILE A 91 29.82 -14.73 -7.50
CA ILE A 91 30.37 -16.07 -7.68
C ILE A 91 29.50 -17.09 -6.96
N TYR A 92 29.62 -18.37 -7.31
CA TYR A 92 29.00 -19.46 -6.56
C TYR A 92 29.99 -20.05 -5.56
N ILE A 93 29.58 -20.12 -4.29
CA ILE A 93 30.31 -20.81 -3.23
C ILE A 93 29.34 -21.82 -2.64
N ASP A 94 29.66 -23.11 -2.74
CA ASP A 94 28.78 -24.19 -2.29
C ASP A 94 27.35 -24.07 -2.86
N ASN A 95 27.24 -23.74 -4.16
CA ASN A 95 26.00 -23.44 -4.88
C ASN A 95 25.20 -22.22 -4.37
N ILE A 96 25.78 -21.38 -3.52
CA ILE A 96 25.17 -20.13 -3.04
C ILE A 96 25.74 -18.94 -3.83
N PRO A 97 24.89 -18.16 -4.52
CA PRO A 97 25.34 -16.97 -5.24
C PRO A 97 25.76 -15.89 -4.24
N THR A 98 26.98 -15.41 -4.39
CA THR A 98 27.70 -14.65 -3.36
C THR A 98 28.33 -13.42 -4.00
N LYS A 99 28.07 -12.23 -3.45
CA LYS A 99 28.53 -10.97 -4.04
C LYS A 99 30.05 -10.79 -3.90
N CYS A 100 30.70 -10.35 -4.98
CA CYS A 100 32.07 -9.85 -4.91
C CYS A 100 32.10 -8.42 -4.36
N ILE A 101 32.97 -8.18 -3.38
CA ILE A 101 33.14 -6.86 -2.75
C ILE A 101 34.61 -6.45 -2.84
N TYR A 102 34.82 -5.17 -3.18
CA TYR A 102 36.14 -4.56 -3.17
C TYR A 102 36.48 -4.11 -1.76
N TYR A 103 37.59 -4.60 -1.21
CA TYR A 103 38.12 -4.21 0.09
C TYR A 103 39.22 -3.16 -0.12
N GLU A 104 38.90 -1.90 0.16
CA GLU A 104 39.78 -0.75 -0.09
C GLU A 104 41.11 -0.86 0.66
N ASP A 105 41.10 -1.31 1.92
CA ASP A 105 42.29 -1.42 2.77
C ASP A 105 43.37 -2.34 2.19
N ALA A 106 42.96 -3.44 1.57
CA ALA A 106 43.85 -4.45 1.00
C ALA A 106 43.99 -4.33 -0.53
N GLN A 107 43.25 -3.42 -1.17
CA GLN A 107 43.21 -3.23 -2.62
C GLN A 107 42.89 -4.54 -3.38
N ILE A 108 42.11 -5.43 -2.75
CA ILE A 108 41.72 -6.71 -3.33
C ILE A 108 40.22 -6.80 -3.47
N CYS A 109 39.78 -7.57 -4.46
CA CYS A 109 38.40 -8.03 -4.49
C CYS A 109 38.30 -9.45 -3.95
N ALA A 110 37.39 -9.64 -3.00
CA ALA A 110 37.07 -10.92 -2.42
C ALA A 110 35.55 -11.06 -2.27
N TYR A 111 35.07 -12.29 -2.15
CA TYR A 111 33.65 -12.51 -1.91
C TYR A 111 33.30 -12.16 -0.46
N ASN A 112 32.05 -11.74 -0.23
CA ASN A 112 31.49 -11.61 1.11
C ASN A 112 30.59 -12.81 1.38
N LYS A 113 30.71 -13.49 2.53
CA LYS A 113 29.92 -14.67 2.89
C LYS A 113 28.39 -14.47 2.87
N VAL A 114 27.90 -13.24 2.76
CA VAL A 114 26.48 -12.93 2.58
C VAL A 114 26.04 -13.28 1.16
N GLY A 115 25.17 -14.28 1.04
CA GLY A 115 24.52 -14.64 -0.22
C GLY A 115 23.60 -13.54 -0.75
N CYS A 116 23.46 -13.46 -2.07
CA CYS A 116 22.53 -12.57 -2.76
C CYS A 116 21.37 -13.35 -3.40
N ILE A 117 20.36 -12.65 -3.90
CA ILE A 117 19.15 -13.27 -4.46
C ILE A 117 19.19 -13.18 -5.98
N LEU A 118 19.06 -14.30 -6.69
CA LEU A 118 19.15 -14.31 -8.15
C LEU A 118 18.03 -13.46 -8.77
N LYS A 119 18.35 -12.73 -9.84
CA LYS A 119 17.37 -11.91 -10.56
C LYS A 119 16.22 -12.71 -11.13
N LYS A 120 16.45 -13.98 -11.49
CA LYS A 120 15.41 -14.89 -11.97
C LYS A 120 14.37 -15.17 -10.88
N ASP A 121 14.84 -15.52 -9.68
CA ASP A 121 13.96 -15.80 -8.53
C ASP A 121 13.21 -14.53 -8.10
N LEU A 122 13.89 -13.38 -8.15
CA LEU A 122 13.27 -12.07 -7.93
C LEU A 122 12.15 -11.77 -8.95
N HIS A 123 12.34 -12.11 -10.22
CA HIS A 123 11.35 -11.88 -11.26
C HIS A 123 10.06 -12.66 -10.99
N ASP A 124 10.17 -13.93 -10.62
CA ASP A 124 9.00 -14.75 -10.32
C ASP A 124 8.34 -14.30 -9.01
N LEU A 125 9.12 -13.98 -7.98
CA LEU A 125 8.60 -13.39 -6.74
C LEU A 125 7.87 -12.06 -6.99
N ASN A 126 8.43 -11.19 -7.83
CA ASN A 126 7.84 -9.90 -8.17
C ASN A 126 6.46 -10.07 -8.81
N LYS A 127 6.25 -11.09 -9.66
CA LYS A 127 4.92 -11.38 -10.22
C LYS A 127 3.91 -11.69 -9.10
N TYR A 128 4.28 -12.53 -8.13
CA TYR A 128 3.41 -12.85 -7.00
C TYR A 128 3.13 -11.62 -6.14
N LEU A 129 4.15 -10.83 -5.81
CA LEU A 129 3.99 -9.59 -5.03
C LEU A 129 3.05 -8.62 -5.74
N TRP A 130 3.20 -8.42 -7.05
CA TRP A 130 2.31 -7.58 -7.85
C TRP A 130 0.87 -8.09 -7.89
N PHE A 131 0.69 -9.40 -8.06
CA PHE A 131 -0.64 -10.01 -8.02
C PHE A 131 -1.33 -9.78 -6.66
N PHE A 132 -0.66 -10.11 -5.55
CA PHE A 132 -1.22 -9.90 -4.21
C PHE A 132 -1.47 -8.42 -3.88
N CYS A 133 -0.60 -7.53 -4.37
CA CYS A 133 -0.77 -6.08 -4.24
C CYS A 133 -2.05 -5.64 -4.96
N SER A 134 -2.23 -6.07 -6.21
CA SER A 134 -3.40 -5.75 -7.03
C SER A 134 -4.70 -6.25 -6.40
N VAL A 135 -4.70 -7.48 -5.88
CA VAL A 135 -5.87 -8.06 -5.17
C VAL A 135 -6.19 -7.27 -3.90
N SER A 136 -5.17 -6.87 -3.15
CA SER A 136 -5.34 -6.10 -1.90
C SER A 136 -5.89 -4.70 -2.18
N TYR A 137 -5.38 -4.01 -3.21
CA TYR A 137 -5.92 -2.72 -3.66
C TYR A 137 -7.34 -2.84 -4.23
N LEU A 138 -7.66 -3.92 -4.94
CA LEU A 138 -9.02 -4.20 -5.40
C LEU A 138 -9.98 -4.38 -4.21
N PHE A 139 -9.57 -5.11 -3.17
CA PHE A 139 -10.37 -5.28 -1.97
C PHE A 139 -10.59 -3.95 -1.25
N LEU A 140 -9.53 -3.12 -1.12
CA LEU A 140 -9.62 -1.77 -0.58
C LEU A 140 -10.59 -0.90 -1.40
N PHE A 141 -10.52 -0.96 -2.73
CA PHE A 141 -11.43 -0.26 -3.63
C PHE A 141 -12.90 -0.67 -3.38
N ILE A 142 -13.18 -1.98 -3.34
CA ILE A 142 -14.53 -2.52 -3.11
C ILE A 142 -15.07 -2.08 -1.75
N MET A 143 -14.23 -2.12 -0.70
CA MET A 143 -14.62 -1.67 0.64
C MET A 143 -15.04 -0.21 0.65
N ASN A 144 -14.23 0.68 0.06
CA ASN A 144 -14.51 2.12 0.03
C ASN A 144 -15.73 2.43 -0.86
N TYR A 145 -15.86 1.77 -2.01
CA TYR A 145 -17.03 1.91 -2.90
C TYR A 145 -18.33 1.47 -2.23
N SER A 146 -18.32 0.32 -1.53
CA SER A 146 -19.47 -0.18 -0.79
C SER A 146 -19.93 0.80 0.30
N LEU A 147 -18.98 1.42 1.00
CA LEU A 147 -19.28 2.38 2.06
C LEU A 147 -19.92 3.66 1.51
N ARG A 148 -19.34 4.22 0.45
CA ARG A 148 -19.91 5.38 -0.25
C ARG A 148 -21.32 5.11 -0.77
N ASN A 149 -21.58 3.94 -1.35
CA ASN A 149 -22.93 3.57 -1.79
C ASN A 149 -23.93 3.49 -0.62
N LYS A 150 -23.53 2.96 0.54
CA LYS A 150 -24.39 2.95 1.75
C LYS A 150 -24.76 4.38 2.14
N ILE A 151 -23.79 5.28 2.20
CA ILE A 151 -24.00 6.68 2.60
C ILE A 151 -24.86 7.43 1.59
N ARG A 152 -24.58 7.26 0.29
CA ARG A 152 -25.39 7.82 -0.79
C ARG A 152 -26.86 7.43 -0.64
N ASN A 153 -27.12 6.14 -0.42
CA ASN A 153 -28.48 5.63 -0.29
C ASN A 153 -29.16 6.17 0.98
N ASN A 154 -28.42 6.25 2.09
CA ASN A 154 -28.94 6.77 3.37
C ASN A 154 -29.27 8.28 3.31
N LYS A 155 -28.49 9.06 2.57
CA LYS A 155 -28.61 10.53 2.47
C LYS A 155 -29.33 11.01 1.21
N GLN A 156 -29.79 10.09 0.36
CA GLN A 156 -30.47 10.37 -0.92
C GLN A 156 -29.69 11.33 -1.84
N ILE A 157 -28.35 11.25 -1.83
CA ILE A 157 -27.49 12.12 -2.63
C ILE A 157 -27.62 11.73 -4.11
N LYS A 158 -27.93 12.68 -4.99
CA LYS A 158 -27.92 12.46 -6.45
C LYS A 158 -26.50 12.14 -6.90
N SER A 159 -26.28 11.02 -7.59
CA SER A 159 -24.94 10.66 -8.07
C SER A 159 -24.88 10.33 -9.56
N ASN A 160 -23.64 10.35 -10.05
CA ASN A 160 -23.25 9.93 -11.38
C ASN A 160 -22.21 8.82 -11.22
N ALA A 161 -22.45 7.66 -11.83
CA ALA A 161 -21.59 6.48 -11.68
C ALA A 161 -20.13 6.73 -12.08
N CYS A 162 -19.88 7.53 -13.12
CA CYS A 162 -18.52 7.89 -13.52
C CYS A 162 -17.81 8.73 -12.46
N ILE A 163 -18.54 9.65 -11.82
CA ILE A 163 -17.99 10.52 -10.78
C ILE A 163 -17.66 9.70 -9.53
N ASP A 164 -18.53 8.76 -9.16
CA ASP A 164 -18.32 7.87 -8.01
C ASP A 164 -17.08 6.97 -8.20
N LEU A 165 -16.87 6.45 -9.42
CA LEU A 165 -15.67 5.68 -9.78
C LEU A 165 -14.38 6.50 -9.69
N CYS A 166 -14.38 7.74 -10.18
CA CYS A 166 -13.24 8.65 -10.08
C CYS A 166 -12.96 9.05 -8.62
N ALA A 167 -13.98 9.29 -7.81
CA ALA A 167 -13.80 9.66 -6.41
C ALA A 167 -13.18 8.54 -5.57
N VAL A 168 -13.53 7.27 -5.84
CA VAL A 168 -12.95 6.11 -5.16
C VAL A 168 -11.54 5.76 -5.66
N THR A 169 -11.16 6.19 -6.85
CA THR A 169 -9.80 5.93 -7.39
C THR A 169 -8.81 7.04 -7.05
N VAL A 170 -9.23 8.30 -7.07
CA VAL A 170 -8.32 9.47 -6.95
C VAL A 170 -8.29 10.06 -5.54
N CYS A 171 -9.42 10.09 -4.82
CA CYS A 171 -9.55 10.66 -3.46
C CYS A 171 -10.10 9.61 -2.47
N TYR A 172 -9.66 8.36 -2.54
CA TYR A 172 -10.27 7.24 -1.79
C TYR A 172 -10.29 7.45 -0.27
N THR A 173 -9.26 8.11 0.27
CA THR A 173 -9.18 8.51 1.67
C THR A 173 -10.04 9.75 1.93
N CYS A 174 -9.90 10.83 1.15
CA CYS A 174 -10.49 12.13 1.48
C CYS A 174 -12.03 12.13 1.57
N GLY A 175 -12.74 11.38 0.71
CA GLY A 175 -14.22 11.36 0.76
C GLY A 175 -14.78 10.72 2.03
N LEU A 176 -14.04 9.82 2.67
CA LEU A 176 -14.45 9.21 3.93
C LEU A 176 -14.41 10.18 5.12
N ALA A 177 -13.49 11.14 5.13
CA ALA A 177 -13.42 12.15 6.19
C ALA A 177 -14.35 13.34 5.93
N GLN A 178 -14.62 13.66 4.66
CA GLN A 178 -15.71 14.57 4.31
C GLN A 178 -17.04 14.02 4.87
N GLU A 179 -17.25 12.71 4.79
CA GLU A 179 -18.36 12.00 5.43
C GLU A 179 -18.37 12.10 6.96
N TYR A 180 -17.20 12.16 7.62
CA TYR A 180 -17.08 12.41 9.07
C TYR A 180 -17.47 13.83 9.47
N ARG A 181 -17.15 14.82 8.64
CA ARG A 181 -17.44 16.24 8.92
C ARG A 181 -18.90 16.61 8.72
N GLU A 182 -19.60 16.00 7.76
CA GLU A 182 -21.01 16.33 7.50
C GLU A 182 -22.01 15.55 8.36
N ASN A 183 -21.53 14.53 9.10
CA ASN A 183 -22.34 13.73 10.03
C ASN A 183 -22.07 14.04 11.52
N ASN A 184 -21.18 14.97 11.83
CA ASN A 184 -20.95 15.53 13.18
C ASN A 184 -21.28 17.02 13.16
#